data_AF-A0A2G5EFD8-F1
#
_entry.id   AF-A0A2G5EFD8-F1
#
_cell.length_a   1.000
_cell.length_b   1.000
_cell.length_c   1.000
_cell.angle_alpha   90.00
_cell.angle_beta   90.00
_cell.angle_gamma   90.00
#
_symmetry.space_group_name_H-M   'P 1'
#
loop_
_entity.id
_entity.type
_entity.pdbx_description
1 polymer ?
#
loop_
_entity_poly.entity_id
_entity_poly.type
_entity_poly.pdbx_seq_one_letter_code
_entity_poly.pdbx_strand_id
1 'polypeptide(L)'
;VLLHSHELMDLNVVPEDHEDEIFRGHYDQEPRSREQEDRRRGFKRDYPGEGSNHGGGHYYRGGQGYHHNNNKHSRPYDRNKLPEGWLGCPAYGQNIDYIIPSKVPLGDNFIIHGKRYSCRDAVHEQGKLRREIGLVIDLTNTSRYYPTSDWKKIKAGTRHVKIACKGRGSVPDNESVNDFIYEVSQFYSSQKQSNRKYILVHCTHGFNRTGYMIVHFLVRSQSVSVTEALQRFANARPPGIYKQDYIDELYTFYGERRPEIIECPLTPEWKRSSEFDLNGKMMQDEDSGSSSVHEVLENKEMTNDDVIGDALPYDENDMMQQCCYDLLGQGRRAKGNMQFPGSHPVSLNRDNLQLLRQRYYYATWKADGTRYMMLITWDGCYLIDRKFCFRRVRVRFPLKQNNEGFDKETHNITLLDGEMVIETLPDTQKQVRRYLIYDVMAINGVPVVELPFCERWKRLEREVIEPRNLERRFFDQSRIPYYRYDMEPFRVRRKDFWLLSVVTKLLENFIPKLSHEADGLIFQGWDDPYVLRTHEGLLKWKYSDTIDFLFEVVFLAISY
;
A
#
# COMPACT_ATOMS: atom_id res chain seq x y z
N VAL A 1 -11.51 -54.81 -10.31
CA VAL A 1 -11.78 -54.26 -8.96
C VAL A 1 -10.88 -53.07 -8.75
N LEU A 2 -11.45 -51.87 -8.70
CA LEU A 2 -10.90 -50.63 -8.15
C LEU A 2 -12.04 -49.60 -8.22
N LEU A 3 -12.44 -49.02 -7.09
CA LEU A 3 -13.68 -48.24 -6.97
C LEU A 3 -13.43 -46.77 -7.33
N HIS A 4 -14.38 -46.16 -8.04
CA HIS A 4 -14.44 -44.70 -8.17
C HIS A 4 -15.04 -44.10 -6.89
N SER A 5 -14.24 -43.37 -6.12
CA SER A 5 -14.73 -42.48 -5.07
C SER A 5 -15.18 -41.16 -5.70
N HIS A 6 -16.42 -41.10 -6.18
CA HIS A 6 -17.06 -39.85 -6.58
C HIS A 6 -17.46 -39.04 -5.34
N GLU A 7 -16.64 -38.06 -4.97
CA GLU A 7 -17.07 -36.98 -4.07
C GLU A 7 -18.02 -36.07 -4.84
N LEU A 8 -19.33 -36.33 -4.69
CA LEU A 8 -20.37 -35.37 -5.01
C LEU A 8 -20.32 -34.25 -3.96
N MET A 9 -19.78 -33.09 -4.32
CA MET A 9 -20.00 -31.87 -3.54
C MET A 9 -21.49 -31.57 -3.52
N ASP A 10 -22.12 -31.73 -2.36
CA ASP A 10 -23.55 -31.55 -2.19
C ASP A 10 -23.91 -30.06 -2.28
N LEU A 11 -24.82 -29.72 -3.19
CA LEU A 11 -25.29 -28.35 -3.42
C LEU A 11 -26.21 -27.83 -2.30
N ASN A 12 -26.54 -28.66 -1.30
CA ASN A 12 -27.14 -28.23 -0.05
C ASN A 12 -26.11 -27.64 0.93
N VAL A 13 -24.81 -27.84 0.70
CA VAL A 13 -23.74 -27.11 1.40
C VAL A 13 -23.67 -25.69 0.84
N VAL A 14 -24.43 -24.80 1.46
CA VAL A 14 -24.00 -23.39 1.59
C VAL A 14 -22.58 -23.43 2.15
N PRO A 15 -21.60 -22.66 1.63
CA PRO A 15 -20.26 -22.63 2.20
C PRO A 15 -20.39 -22.32 3.70
N GLU A 16 -19.87 -23.18 4.57
CA GLU A 16 -20.20 -23.11 6.00
C GLU A 16 -19.86 -21.72 6.58
N ASP A 17 -20.91 -20.99 6.96
CA ASP A 17 -20.82 -19.74 7.70
C ASP A 17 -20.33 -20.04 9.13
N HIS A 18 -19.02 -20.26 9.26
CA HIS A 18 -18.29 -20.22 10.51
C HIS A 18 -18.02 -18.77 10.99
N GLU A 19 -18.62 -17.79 10.33
CA GLU A 19 -18.78 -16.42 10.84
C GLU A 19 -20.25 -16.29 11.28
N ASP A 20 -20.48 -16.00 12.57
CA ASP A 20 -21.74 -15.58 13.20
C ASP A 20 -22.89 -16.60 13.46
N GLU A 21 -22.64 -17.63 14.30
CA GLU A 21 -23.72 -18.21 15.14
C GLU A 21 -24.14 -17.22 16.24
N ILE A 22 -25.28 -16.52 16.11
CA ILE A 22 -26.15 -16.07 17.22
C ILE A 22 -27.53 -15.56 16.72
N PHE A 23 -28.61 -16.02 17.36
CA PHE A 23 -30.04 -15.66 17.17
C PHE A 23 -30.72 -15.86 15.79
N ARG A 24 -31.75 -16.71 15.76
CA ARG A 24 -32.81 -16.74 14.72
C ARG A 24 -34.03 -15.92 15.16
N GLY A 25 -34.69 -15.21 14.23
CA GLY A 25 -35.95 -14.49 14.46
C GLY A 25 -36.79 -14.31 13.18
N HIS A 26 -38.10 -14.58 13.27
CA HIS A 26 -39.04 -14.77 12.16
C HIS A 26 -39.29 -13.57 11.20
N TYR A 27 -39.23 -13.87 9.88
CA TYR A 27 -40.19 -13.59 8.79
C TYR A 27 -40.89 -12.21 8.55
N ASP A 28 -41.07 -11.95 7.25
CA ASP A 28 -42.06 -11.09 6.55
C ASP A 28 -42.02 -9.55 6.66
N GLN A 29 -41.52 -8.89 5.60
CA GLN A 29 -42.38 -8.14 4.62
C GLN A 29 -41.57 -7.54 3.44
N GLU A 30 -42.20 -7.43 2.25
CA GLU A 30 -41.69 -6.63 1.12
C GLU A 30 -41.75 -5.12 1.43
N PRO A 31 -40.93 -4.28 0.77
CA PRO A 31 -41.56 -3.38 -0.21
C PRO A 31 -40.74 -3.01 -1.47
N ARG A 32 -41.37 -3.22 -2.63
CA ARG A 32 -41.44 -2.37 -3.84
C ARG A 32 -40.34 -1.32 -4.12
N SER A 33 -39.74 -1.47 -5.30
CA SER A 33 -38.85 -0.53 -6.00
C SER A 33 -39.34 0.91 -6.18
N ARG A 34 -38.40 1.86 -6.15
CA ARG A 34 -38.49 3.19 -6.79
C ARG A 34 -37.11 3.61 -7.34
N GLU A 35 -37.08 4.14 -8.56
CA GLU A 35 -35.91 4.77 -9.18
C GLU A 35 -36.09 6.29 -9.26
N GLN A 36 -34.97 7.03 -9.37
CA GLN A 36 -34.86 8.47 -9.68
C GLN A 36 -35.43 9.43 -8.59
N GLU A 37 -34.85 10.60 -8.30
CA GLU A 37 -34.05 11.54 -9.10
C GLU A 37 -32.77 12.07 -8.38
N ASP A 38 -32.21 13.17 -8.90
CA ASP A 38 -31.23 14.10 -8.31
C ASP A 38 -29.75 13.69 -8.19
N ARG A 39 -29.09 13.64 -9.36
CA ARG A 39 -27.73 14.20 -9.52
C ARG A 39 -27.71 15.31 -10.59
N ARG A 40 -27.91 16.57 -10.17
CA ARG A 40 -27.76 17.77 -11.02
C ARG A 40 -26.82 18.81 -10.41
N ARG A 41 -25.59 18.92 -10.96
CA ARG A 41 -24.86 20.17 -11.27
C ARG A 41 -23.40 19.88 -11.63
N GLY A 42 -23.08 20.00 -12.91
CA GLY A 42 -21.71 20.25 -13.39
C GLY A 42 -21.67 21.54 -14.18
N PHE A 43 -20.50 22.15 -14.34
CA PHE A 43 -20.28 23.24 -15.28
C PHE A 43 -18.95 23.04 -16.05
N LYS A 44 -19.01 23.30 -17.36
CA LYS A 44 -17.92 23.05 -18.31
C LYS A 44 -16.76 24.04 -18.19
N ARG A 45 -15.62 23.66 -18.75
CA ARG A 45 -14.70 24.56 -19.45
C ARG A 45 -14.27 23.90 -20.76
N ASP A 46 -14.36 24.65 -21.85
CA ASP A 46 -14.06 24.18 -23.21
C ASP A 46 -12.63 24.56 -23.65
N TYR A 47 -12.12 23.86 -24.68
CA TYR A 47 -10.84 24.16 -25.36
C TYR A 47 -11.10 24.67 -26.79
N PRO A 48 -10.25 25.58 -27.28
CA PRO A 48 -9.40 25.28 -28.44
C PRO A 48 -7.93 25.74 -28.18
N GLY A 49 -6.93 25.55 -29.06
CA GLY A 49 -6.82 24.93 -30.38
C GLY A 49 -5.44 25.30 -30.97
N GLU A 50 -4.87 24.51 -31.89
CA GLU A 50 -3.46 24.65 -32.30
C GLU A 50 -3.14 25.84 -33.24
N GLY A 51 -1.89 26.29 -33.23
CA GLY A 51 -1.34 27.26 -34.19
C GLY A 51 0.16 27.50 -33.98
N SER A 52 0.99 27.36 -35.03
CA SER A 52 2.46 27.27 -34.94
C SER A 52 3.19 28.45 -35.60
N ASN A 53 4.26 28.97 -34.97
CA ASN A 53 5.60 29.06 -35.58
C ASN A 53 6.69 29.76 -34.73
N HIS A 54 7.93 29.27 -34.91
CA HIS A 54 9.23 29.98 -34.95
C HIS A 54 9.70 30.91 -33.81
N GLY A 55 11.02 30.90 -33.57
CA GLY A 55 11.76 31.93 -32.82
C GLY A 55 12.43 31.41 -31.55
N GLY A 56 13.74 31.64 -31.43
CA GLY A 56 14.52 31.30 -30.24
C GLY A 56 15.13 32.53 -29.56
N GLY A 57 15.56 32.38 -28.31
CA GLY A 57 16.30 33.42 -27.59
C GLY A 57 16.36 33.20 -26.08
N HIS A 58 17.57 33.08 -25.53
CA HIS A 58 17.79 33.34 -24.10
C HIS A 58 17.61 34.83 -23.81
N TYR A 59 17.08 35.21 -22.64
CA TYR A 59 17.62 36.33 -21.83
C TYR A 59 17.12 36.28 -20.38
N TYR A 60 17.82 36.99 -19.49
CA TYR A 60 17.52 37.15 -18.06
C TYR A 60 16.71 38.44 -17.81
N ARG A 61 16.24 38.63 -16.54
CA ARG A 61 15.71 39.89 -15.95
C ARG A 61 14.23 40.18 -16.31
N GLY A 62 13.39 40.79 -15.48
CA GLY A 62 13.50 41.13 -14.05
C GLY A 62 12.64 42.34 -13.65
N GLY A 63 11.73 42.18 -12.68
CA GLY A 63 10.81 43.19 -12.11
C GLY A 63 9.90 42.49 -11.07
N GLN A 64 9.56 43.03 -9.90
CA GLN A 64 8.76 44.24 -9.63
C GLN A 64 7.37 44.21 -10.30
N GLY A 65 6.23 44.27 -9.59
CA GLY A 65 6.02 44.15 -8.13
C GLY A 65 4.78 44.90 -7.66
N TYR A 66 3.84 44.21 -6.99
CA TYR A 66 2.64 44.84 -6.41
C TYR A 66 2.38 44.35 -4.98
N HIS A 67 2.15 45.28 -4.07
CA HIS A 67 1.65 45.00 -2.72
C HIS A 67 0.14 45.19 -2.65
N HIS A 68 -0.54 44.36 -1.87
CA HIS A 68 -1.57 44.84 -0.95
C HIS A 68 -1.55 44.03 0.36
N ASN A 69 -1.81 44.71 1.47
CA ASN A 69 -1.81 44.11 2.79
C ASN A 69 -3.16 43.45 3.10
N ASN A 70 -3.14 42.30 3.79
CA ASN A 70 -3.83 42.18 5.08
C ASN A 70 -3.48 40.86 5.80
N ASN A 71 -2.55 40.94 6.77
CA ASN A 71 -2.66 40.16 8.02
C ASN A 71 -1.74 40.76 9.09
N LYS A 72 -2.33 41.46 10.07
CA LYS A 72 -1.60 41.91 11.27
C LYS A 72 -1.48 40.72 12.25
N HIS A 73 -0.42 40.72 13.07
CA HIS A 73 -0.06 39.66 14.03
C HIS A 73 0.62 38.39 13.48
N SER A 74 1.16 38.40 12.25
CA SER A 74 2.33 37.57 11.98
C SER A 74 3.54 38.15 12.73
N ARG A 75 4.08 37.44 13.72
CA ARG A 75 5.41 37.75 14.29
C ARG A 75 6.45 37.53 13.18
N PRO A 76 7.46 38.41 13.02
CA PRO A 76 8.49 38.20 12.00
C PRO A 76 9.20 36.87 12.22
N TYR A 77 9.15 35.98 11.23
CA TYR A 77 9.76 34.66 11.30
C TYR A 77 11.29 34.81 11.24
N ASP A 78 11.93 34.81 12.41
CA ASP A 78 13.39 34.80 12.50
C ASP A 78 13.94 33.49 11.91
N ARG A 79 14.46 33.63 10.68
CA ARG A 79 15.04 32.55 9.89
C ARG A 79 16.20 31.85 10.60
N ASN A 80 16.89 32.54 11.51
CA ASN A 80 18.07 32.07 12.23
C ASN A 80 17.77 31.67 13.69
N LYS A 81 16.52 31.80 14.17
CA LYS A 81 16.10 31.31 15.50
C LYS A 81 16.37 29.80 15.60
N LEU A 82 17.12 29.39 16.62
CA LEU A 82 17.38 27.97 16.89
C LEU A 82 16.05 27.20 17.07
N PRO A 83 15.97 25.92 16.63
CA PRO A 83 14.81 25.10 16.96
C PRO A 83 14.72 24.92 18.47
N GLU A 84 13.51 24.93 18.99
CA GLU A 84 13.23 24.73 20.41
C GLU A 84 13.74 23.37 20.91
N GLY A 85 14.27 23.32 22.13
CA GLY A 85 14.93 22.13 22.70
C GLY A 85 16.21 21.66 21.99
N TRP A 86 16.60 22.24 20.85
CA TRP A 86 17.71 21.73 20.02
C TRP A 86 19.07 21.77 20.74
N LEU A 87 19.30 22.74 21.63
CA LEU A 87 20.57 22.86 22.36
C LEU A 87 20.79 21.69 23.33
N GLY A 88 19.79 21.35 24.15
CA GLY A 88 19.85 20.22 25.09
C GLY A 88 19.71 18.85 24.43
N CYS A 89 19.08 18.79 23.25
CA CYS A 89 18.94 17.57 22.46
C CYS A 89 20.31 16.92 22.12
N PRO A 90 20.54 15.63 22.47
CA PRO A 90 21.78 14.93 22.14
C PRO A 90 22.04 14.84 20.63
N ALA A 91 23.28 15.04 20.20
CA ALA A 91 23.62 15.21 18.78
C ALA A 91 23.26 14.02 17.87
N TYR A 92 23.62 12.80 18.27
CA TYR A 92 23.40 11.55 17.51
C TYR A 92 23.24 10.35 18.46
N GLY A 93 22.72 9.24 17.93
CA GLY A 93 22.68 7.95 18.62
C GLY A 93 23.81 7.00 18.17
N GLN A 94 23.75 5.76 18.63
CA GLN A 94 24.52 4.66 18.05
C GLN A 94 23.98 4.28 16.68
N ASN A 95 24.79 3.57 15.88
CA ASN A 95 24.35 3.05 14.61
C ASN A 95 23.37 1.87 14.79
N ILE A 96 22.34 1.84 13.97
CA ILE A 96 21.45 0.70 13.73
C ILE A 96 21.84 0.19 12.35
N ASP A 97 22.52 -0.96 12.29
CA ASP A 97 23.25 -1.41 11.11
C ASP A 97 24.19 -0.29 10.59
N TYR A 98 23.92 0.28 9.42
CA TYR A 98 24.68 1.41 8.86
C TYR A 98 23.91 2.75 8.92
N ILE A 99 22.77 2.82 9.61
CA ILE A 99 22.01 4.05 9.83
C ILE A 99 22.40 4.70 11.16
N ILE A 100 22.62 6.02 11.15
CA ILE A 100 22.95 6.85 12.31
C ILE A 100 21.80 7.85 12.53
N PRO A 101 20.98 7.69 13.58
CA PRO A 101 19.95 8.65 13.94
C PRO A 101 20.58 9.91 14.56
N SER A 102 20.24 11.08 14.03
CA SER A 102 20.88 12.37 14.36
C SER A 102 19.86 13.50 14.48
N LYS A 103 20.12 14.50 15.33
CA LYS A 103 19.40 15.78 15.26
C LYS A 103 19.90 16.58 14.06
N VAL A 104 19.12 17.54 13.55
CA VAL A 104 19.56 18.35 12.40
C VAL A 104 20.86 19.09 12.74
N PRO A 105 21.95 18.94 11.96
CA PRO A 105 23.12 19.80 12.11
C PRO A 105 22.79 21.21 11.61
N LEU A 106 23.35 22.24 12.23
CA LEU A 106 23.08 23.64 11.87
C LEU A 106 24.28 24.26 11.14
N GLY A 107 23.97 25.02 10.08
CA GLY A 107 24.95 25.81 9.33
C GLY A 107 25.39 27.08 10.07
N ASP A 108 26.41 27.72 9.54
CA ASP A 108 27.16 28.78 10.23
C ASP A 108 26.36 30.09 10.47
N ASN A 109 25.17 30.20 9.89
CA ASN A 109 24.22 31.30 10.10
C ASN A 109 23.53 31.27 11.48
N PHE A 110 23.62 30.15 12.22
CA PHE A 110 23.00 29.98 13.53
C PHE A 110 23.98 30.32 14.65
N ILE A 111 23.68 31.37 15.41
CA ILE A 111 24.47 31.76 16.59
C ILE A 111 24.19 30.76 17.72
N ILE A 112 25.18 29.93 18.06
CA ILE A 112 25.06 28.87 19.08
C ILE A 112 25.95 29.19 20.28
N HIS A 113 25.33 29.62 21.38
CA HIS A 113 25.98 29.77 22.68
C HIS A 113 25.96 28.42 23.43
N GLY A 114 26.90 27.53 23.10
CA GLY A 114 27.00 26.20 23.72
C GLY A 114 27.70 25.18 22.83
N LYS A 115 27.37 23.89 22.99
CA LYS A 115 27.89 22.82 22.13
C LYS A 115 27.34 22.96 20.69
N ARG A 116 28.17 23.47 19.79
CA ARG A 116 27.90 23.49 18.34
C ARG A 116 27.71 22.07 17.79
N TYR A 117 26.84 21.94 16.79
CA TYR A 117 26.71 20.72 16.00
C TYR A 117 26.34 21.09 14.56
N SER A 118 27.37 21.22 13.73
CA SER A 118 27.29 21.53 12.30
C SER A 118 27.52 20.28 11.44
N CYS A 119 27.36 20.40 10.12
CA CYS A 119 27.65 19.30 9.19
C CYS A 119 29.13 18.86 9.27
N ARG A 120 30.06 19.75 9.63
CA ARG A 120 31.48 19.41 9.85
C ARG A 120 31.66 18.56 11.10
N ASP A 121 31.03 18.97 12.19
CA ASP A 121 31.06 18.25 13.46
C ASP A 121 30.43 16.87 13.32
N ALA A 122 29.33 16.75 12.57
CA ALA A 122 28.70 15.47 12.26
C ALA A 122 29.64 14.49 11.53
N VAL A 123 30.35 14.94 10.49
CA VAL A 123 31.35 14.10 9.79
C VAL A 123 32.56 13.78 10.67
N HIS A 124 33.03 14.74 11.46
CA HIS A 124 34.20 14.57 12.33
C HIS A 124 33.93 13.59 13.49
N GLU A 125 32.82 13.74 14.22
CA GLU A 125 32.48 12.87 15.35
C GLU A 125 32.16 11.44 14.89
N GLN A 126 31.44 11.25 13.77
CA GLN A 126 31.24 9.90 13.24
C GLN A 126 32.56 9.30 12.69
N GLY A 127 33.45 10.13 12.13
CA GLY A 127 34.80 9.73 11.74
C GLY A 127 35.63 9.16 12.90
N LYS A 128 35.57 9.77 14.10
CA LYS A 128 36.22 9.23 15.32
C LYS A 128 35.72 7.83 15.67
N LEU A 129 34.43 7.57 15.45
CA LEU A 129 33.77 6.28 15.67
C LEU A 129 33.98 5.29 14.50
N ARG A 130 34.87 5.60 13.55
CA ARG A 130 35.13 4.84 12.31
C ARG A 130 33.90 4.70 11.39
N ARG A 131 32.89 5.56 11.55
CA ARG A 131 31.66 5.57 10.75
C ARG A 131 31.77 6.60 9.62
N GLU A 132 32.21 6.16 8.45
CA GLU A 132 32.22 7.02 7.26
C GLU A 132 30.79 7.29 6.75
N ILE A 133 30.31 8.53 6.86
CA ILE A 133 29.04 8.96 6.24
C ILE A 133 29.20 9.06 4.72
N GLY A 134 28.33 8.36 3.97
CA GLY A 134 28.23 8.46 2.51
C GLY A 134 26.86 8.93 1.99
N LEU A 135 25.81 8.84 2.80
CA LEU A 135 24.48 9.38 2.50
C LEU A 135 23.96 10.17 3.70
N VAL A 136 23.22 11.24 3.43
CA VAL A 136 22.46 11.99 4.42
C VAL A 136 21.01 12.09 3.96
N ILE A 137 20.08 11.68 4.83
CA ILE A 137 18.63 11.79 4.61
C ILE A 137 18.08 12.84 5.58
N ASP A 138 17.50 13.89 5.00
CA ASP A 138 16.94 15.05 5.69
C ASP A 138 15.41 14.98 5.70
N LEU A 139 14.85 14.66 6.87
CA LEU A 139 13.41 14.51 7.11
C LEU A 139 12.74 15.83 7.56
N THR A 140 13.39 16.99 7.35
CA THR A 140 12.85 18.30 7.79
C THR A 140 12.05 18.99 6.68
N ASN A 141 10.85 19.49 7.01
CA ASN A 141 10.05 20.33 6.11
C ASN A 141 10.53 21.80 6.10
N THR A 142 11.83 22.02 5.95
CA THR A 142 12.43 23.35 5.77
C THR A 142 13.85 23.23 5.23
N SER A 143 14.28 24.21 4.42
CA SER A 143 15.66 24.31 3.91
C SER A 143 16.46 25.40 4.61
N ARG A 144 16.04 25.83 5.81
CA ARG A 144 16.71 26.93 6.55
C ARG A 144 17.96 26.51 7.32
N TYR A 145 18.11 25.22 7.64
CA TYR A 145 19.13 24.75 8.59
C TYR A 145 20.55 24.71 8.03
N TYR A 146 20.72 24.25 6.79
CA TYR A 146 21.98 24.27 6.04
C TYR A 146 21.70 24.16 4.53
N PRO A 147 22.57 24.68 3.65
CA PRO A 147 22.48 24.43 2.22
C PRO A 147 23.04 23.05 1.87
N THR A 148 22.35 22.30 1.01
CA THR A 148 22.69 20.91 0.64
C THR A 148 24.10 20.75 0.05
N SER A 149 24.69 21.84 -0.46
CA SER A 149 26.07 21.91 -0.91
C SER A 149 27.10 21.53 0.14
N ASP A 150 26.81 21.74 1.42
CA ASP A 150 27.85 21.68 2.46
C ASP A 150 28.34 20.26 2.71
N TRP A 151 27.47 19.25 2.65
CA TRP A 151 27.88 17.85 2.68
C TRP A 151 28.88 17.51 1.57
N LYS A 152 28.62 17.97 0.34
CA LYS A 152 29.52 17.77 -0.81
C LYS A 152 30.85 18.50 -0.66
N LYS A 153 30.87 19.69 -0.04
CA LYS A 153 32.09 20.46 0.27
C LYS A 153 32.93 19.79 1.38
N ILE A 154 32.26 19.21 2.39
CA ILE A 154 32.91 18.63 3.57
C ILE A 154 33.48 17.25 3.27
N LYS A 155 32.76 16.43 2.49
CA LYS A 155 33.23 15.13 2.05
C LYS A 155 32.77 14.82 0.63
N ALA A 156 33.74 14.74 -0.28
CA ALA A 156 33.49 14.39 -1.67
C ALA A 156 32.82 13.01 -1.76
N GLY A 157 31.75 12.92 -2.57
CA GLY A 157 30.95 11.70 -2.72
C GLY A 157 29.86 11.50 -1.67
N THR A 158 29.71 12.36 -0.65
CA THR A 158 28.53 12.29 0.23
C THR A 158 27.28 12.75 -0.51
N ARG A 159 26.30 11.85 -0.66
CA ARG A 159 24.98 12.13 -1.24
C ARG A 159 24.07 12.76 -0.19
N HIS A 160 23.19 13.68 -0.60
CA HIS A 160 22.18 14.28 0.25
C HIS A 160 20.81 14.11 -0.42
N VAL A 161 19.82 13.68 0.36
CA VAL A 161 18.43 13.44 -0.04
C VAL A 161 17.53 14.15 0.96
N LYS A 162 16.43 14.74 0.49
CA LYS A 162 15.47 15.46 1.34
C LYS A 162 14.07 14.90 1.13
N ILE A 163 13.54 14.25 2.17
CA ILE A 163 12.19 13.69 2.20
C ILE A 163 11.37 14.62 3.11
N ALA A 164 10.59 15.51 2.52
CA ALA A 164 10.00 16.67 3.20
C ALA A 164 8.78 16.33 4.06
N CYS A 165 8.95 15.39 5.01
CA CYS A 165 7.93 14.90 5.94
C CYS A 165 7.16 16.07 6.57
N LYS A 166 5.84 16.11 6.37
CA LYS A 166 4.93 17.16 6.85
C LYS A 166 5.12 17.43 8.35
N GLY A 167 4.77 18.65 8.78
CA GLY A 167 4.97 19.12 10.15
C GLY A 167 3.64 19.29 10.89
N ARG A 168 3.70 19.22 12.23
CA ARG A 168 2.58 19.27 13.20
C ARG A 168 1.65 18.06 13.18
N GLY A 169 1.27 17.60 14.37
CA GLY A 169 0.13 16.70 14.63
C GLY A 169 0.07 15.34 13.92
N SER A 170 1.07 14.94 13.16
CA SER A 170 1.00 13.81 12.22
C SER A 170 2.32 13.05 12.09
N VAL A 171 2.23 11.79 11.68
CA VAL A 171 3.36 10.94 11.24
C VAL A 171 3.80 11.30 9.81
N PRO A 172 4.99 10.87 9.37
CA PRO A 172 5.32 10.79 7.94
C PRO A 172 4.33 9.92 7.17
N ASP A 173 3.92 10.38 5.99
CA ASP A 173 3.05 9.65 5.06
C ASP A 173 3.75 8.45 4.39
N ASN A 174 2.94 7.53 3.86
CA ASN A 174 3.40 6.26 3.27
C ASN A 174 4.34 6.47 2.09
N GLU A 175 4.13 7.51 1.30
CA GLU A 175 4.99 7.93 0.19
C GLU A 175 6.39 8.30 0.72
N SER A 176 6.47 9.18 1.74
CA SER A 176 7.73 9.50 2.42
C SER A 176 8.41 8.27 3.04
N VAL A 177 7.65 7.27 3.51
CA VAL A 177 8.18 6.01 4.06
C VAL A 177 8.71 5.08 2.96
N ASN A 178 8.03 5.00 1.81
CA ASN A 178 8.50 4.25 0.64
C ASN A 178 9.79 4.85 0.08
N ASP A 179 9.83 6.18 -0.12
CA ASP A 179 11.03 6.92 -0.53
C ASP A 179 12.22 6.65 0.41
N PHE A 180 11.99 6.69 1.73
CA PHE A 180 13.04 6.43 2.71
C PHE A 180 13.63 5.03 2.56
N ILE A 181 12.78 4.01 2.41
CA ILE A 181 13.20 2.61 2.33
C ILE A 181 13.86 2.31 0.99
N TYR A 182 13.35 2.86 -0.12
CA TYR A 182 14.01 2.83 -1.42
C TYR A 182 15.41 3.43 -1.36
N GLU A 183 15.55 4.63 -0.81
CA GLU A 183 16.84 5.35 -0.76
C GLU A 183 17.89 4.70 0.15
N VAL A 184 17.47 4.10 1.27
CA VAL A 184 18.34 3.26 2.12
C VAL A 184 18.76 2.00 1.36
N SER A 185 17.82 1.31 0.72
CA SER A 185 18.07 0.01 0.06
C SER A 185 18.98 0.15 -1.16
N GLN A 186 18.73 1.16 -2.02
CA GLN A 186 19.60 1.49 -3.14
C GLN A 186 21.02 1.87 -2.70
N PHE A 187 21.15 2.57 -1.56
CA PHE A 187 22.45 2.91 -1.00
C PHE A 187 23.18 1.71 -0.38
N TYR A 188 22.48 0.70 0.13
CA TYR A 188 23.07 -0.55 0.59
C TYR A 188 23.49 -1.48 -0.57
N SER A 189 22.69 -1.55 -1.63
CA SER A 189 22.94 -2.38 -2.81
C SER A 189 24.07 -1.84 -3.70
N SER A 190 24.25 -0.52 -3.76
CA SER A 190 25.32 0.13 -4.53
C SER A 190 26.72 0.09 -3.86
N GLN A 191 26.84 -0.48 -2.66
CA GLN A 191 28.10 -0.53 -1.91
C GLN A 191 28.80 -1.88 -1.96
N LYS A 192 30.13 -1.84 -2.16
CA LYS A 192 31.01 -3.00 -1.98
C LYS A 192 31.06 -3.36 -0.49
N GLN A 193 30.84 -4.64 -0.17
CA GLN A 193 30.83 -5.16 1.21
C GLN A 193 32.08 -4.79 2.02
N SER A 194 33.25 -4.71 1.37
CA SER A 194 34.55 -4.40 2.00
C SER A 194 34.76 -2.94 2.40
N ASN A 195 33.86 -2.01 2.05
CA ASN A 195 33.92 -0.61 2.47
C ASN A 195 32.52 0.01 2.52
N ARG A 196 31.66 -0.50 3.42
CA ARG A 196 30.32 0.04 3.62
C ARG A 196 30.34 1.40 4.32
N LYS A 197 29.57 2.34 3.78
CA LYS A 197 29.39 3.72 4.26
C LYS A 197 28.04 3.87 4.94
N TYR A 198 28.02 4.71 5.97
CA TYR A 198 26.86 4.97 6.82
C TYR A 198 25.93 6.01 6.22
N ILE A 199 24.66 5.92 6.62
CA ILE A 199 23.59 6.88 6.36
C ILE A 199 23.40 7.72 7.62
N LEU A 200 23.51 9.05 7.54
CA LEU A 200 23.04 9.92 8.62
C LEU A 200 21.60 10.32 8.34
N VAL A 201 20.67 9.90 9.20
CA VAL A 201 19.24 10.20 9.08
C VAL A 201 18.87 11.21 10.17
N HIS A 202 18.32 12.36 9.78
CA HIS A 202 17.93 13.39 10.75
C HIS A 202 16.56 14.00 10.49
N CYS A 203 15.93 14.41 11.58
CA CYS A 203 14.88 15.42 11.60
C CYS A 203 15.31 16.52 12.60
N THR A 204 14.43 17.45 12.98
CA THR A 204 14.77 18.55 13.91
C THR A 204 15.52 18.07 15.17
N HIS A 205 15.09 16.96 15.78
CA HIS A 205 15.66 16.42 17.01
C HIS A 205 16.25 15.00 16.88
N GLY A 206 15.99 14.29 15.77
CA GLY A 206 16.52 12.93 15.57
C GLY A 206 15.87 11.86 16.45
N PHE A 207 14.61 12.04 16.83
CA PHE A 207 13.79 11.08 17.58
C PHE A 207 12.57 10.69 16.75
N ASN A 208 11.35 11.09 17.12
CA ASN A 208 10.07 10.59 16.58
C ASN A 208 10.05 10.32 15.05
N ARG A 209 10.17 11.32 14.16
CA ARG A 209 10.21 11.10 12.69
C ARG A 209 11.38 10.23 12.20
N THR A 210 12.53 10.33 12.86
CA THR A 210 13.71 9.52 12.52
C THR A 210 13.53 8.07 12.94
N GLY A 211 12.94 7.83 14.12
CA GLY A 211 12.59 6.52 14.61
C GLY A 211 11.51 5.85 13.78
N TYR A 212 10.45 6.57 13.43
CA TYR A 212 9.36 6.07 12.57
C TYR A 212 9.88 5.53 11.24
N MET A 213 10.71 6.30 10.54
CA MET A 213 11.35 5.88 9.29
C MET A 213 12.26 4.65 9.49
N ILE A 214 13.07 4.63 10.55
CA ILE A 214 14.00 3.52 10.83
C ILE A 214 13.24 2.25 11.26
N VAL A 215 12.18 2.37 12.04
CA VAL A 215 11.33 1.23 12.45
C VAL A 215 10.63 0.64 11.24
N HIS A 216 10.05 1.47 10.36
CA HIS A 216 9.49 1.00 9.09
C HIS A 216 10.53 0.27 8.23
N PHE A 217 11.76 0.80 8.14
CA PHE A 217 12.85 0.13 7.43
C PHE A 217 13.23 -1.20 8.07
N LEU A 218 13.39 -1.29 9.39
CA LEU A 218 13.74 -2.52 10.09
C LEU A 218 12.68 -3.62 9.86
N VAL A 219 11.40 -3.31 10.11
CA VAL A 219 10.31 -4.27 9.93
C VAL A 219 10.22 -4.76 8.48
N ARG A 220 10.38 -3.87 7.49
CA ARG A 220 10.31 -4.23 6.05
C ARG A 220 11.56 -4.90 5.47
N SER A 221 12.74 -4.70 6.06
CA SER A 221 14.00 -5.23 5.51
C SER A 221 14.59 -6.42 6.28
N GLN A 222 14.07 -6.71 7.49
CA GLN A 222 14.59 -7.76 8.37
C GLN A 222 13.49 -8.65 8.98
N SER A 223 12.21 -8.43 8.63
CA SER A 223 11.05 -9.20 9.09
C SER A 223 10.92 -9.32 10.62
N VAL A 224 11.49 -8.35 11.34
CA VAL A 224 11.35 -8.17 12.80
C VAL A 224 10.00 -7.54 13.14
N SER A 225 9.49 -7.74 14.36
CA SER A 225 8.24 -7.12 14.79
C SER A 225 8.39 -5.62 15.07
N VAL A 226 7.27 -4.89 15.11
CA VAL A 226 7.23 -3.47 15.53
C VAL A 226 7.82 -3.30 16.93
N THR A 227 7.51 -4.22 17.85
CA THR A 227 8.10 -4.27 19.20
C THR A 227 9.63 -4.34 19.16
N GLU A 228 10.21 -5.26 18.39
CA GLU A 228 11.65 -5.44 18.34
C GLU A 228 12.34 -4.25 17.65
N ALA A 229 11.77 -3.74 16.57
CA ALA A 229 12.28 -2.58 15.86
C ALA A 229 12.24 -1.29 16.72
N LEU A 230 11.17 -1.08 17.50
CA LEU A 230 11.09 -0.01 18.49
C LEU A 230 12.17 -0.14 19.55
N GLN A 231 12.40 -1.34 20.10
CA GLN A 231 13.43 -1.57 21.11
C GLN A 231 14.85 -1.36 20.54
N ARG A 232 15.12 -1.83 19.31
CA ARG A 232 16.38 -1.57 18.59
C ARG A 232 16.61 -0.05 18.42
N PHE A 233 15.58 0.72 18.07
CA PHE A 233 15.68 2.18 17.97
C PHE A 233 15.89 2.84 19.34
N ALA A 234 15.16 2.44 20.38
CA ALA A 234 15.29 2.96 21.73
C ALA A 234 16.69 2.71 22.31
N ASN A 235 17.24 1.51 22.14
CA ASN A 235 18.60 1.15 22.56
C ASN A 235 19.68 2.02 21.88
N ALA A 236 19.53 2.30 20.58
CA ALA A 236 20.49 3.09 19.83
C ALA A 236 20.32 4.61 20.03
N ARG A 237 19.10 5.09 20.30
CA ARG A 237 18.76 6.52 20.42
C ARG A 237 17.86 6.76 21.65
N PRO A 238 18.35 6.57 22.90
CA PRO A 238 17.50 6.66 24.09
C PRO A 238 16.84 8.05 24.25
N PRO A 239 15.54 8.11 24.60
CA PRO A 239 14.69 6.99 25.03
C PRO A 239 13.97 6.25 23.87
N GLY A 240 14.19 6.63 22.61
CA GLY A 240 13.46 6.12 21.46
C GLY A 240 12.43 7.13 20.92
N ILE A 241 11.32 6.62 20.38
CA ILE A 241 10.15 7.45 20.04
C ILE A 241 9.44 7.80 21.36
N TYR A 242 9.19 9.08 21.61
CA TYR A 242 8.53 9.60 22.82
C TYR A 242 7.16 10.26 22.53
N LYS A 243 6.58 9.95 21.37
CA LYS A 243 5.27 10.42 20.93
C LYS A 243 4.36 9.20 20.73
N GLN A 244 3.28 9.13 21.49
CA GLN A 244 2.35 8.00 21.48
C GLN A 244 1.69 7.83 20.10
N ASP A 245 1.34 8.95 19.46
CA ASP A 245 0.82 9.02 18.09
C ASP A 245 1.71 8.28 17.07
N TYR A 246 3.03 8.36 17.26
CA TYR A 246 4.01 7.70 16.37
C TYR A 246 4.17 6.20 16.66
N ILE A 247 3.87 5.74 17.88
CA ILE A 247 3.96 4.32 18.26
C ILE A 247 2.67 3.60 17.85
N ASP A 248 1.52 4.21 18.11
CA ASP A 248 0.21 3.59 17.88
C ASP A 248 -0.09 3.47 16.39
N GLU A 249 0.34 4.44 15.58
CA GLU A 249 0.27 4.34 14.13
C GLU A 249 1.20 3.23 13.58
N LEU A 250 2.38 2.99 14.16
CA LEU A 250 3.23 1.87 13.74
C LEU A 250 2.54 0.51 13.97
N TYR A 251 1.92 0.30 15.14
CA TYR A 251 1.16 -0.92 15.42
C TYR A 251 -0.07 -1.06 14.51
N THR A 252 -0.83 0.01 14.36
CA THR A 252 -2.02 0.07 13.49
C THR A 252 -1.65 -0.24 12.04
N PHE A 253 -0.59 0.38 11.53
CA PHE A 253 -0.10 0.21 10.17
C PHE A 253 0.37 -1.22 9.88
N TYR A 254 1.04 -1.90 10.81
CA TYR A 254 1.50 -3.29 10.60
C TYR A 254 0.47 -4.37 10.98
N GLY A 255 -0.66 -4.01 11.59
CA GLY A 255 -1.64 -4.97 12.08
C GLY A 255 -1.17 -5.76 13.31
N GLU A 256 -0.08 -5.35 13.95
CA GLU A 256 0.39 -5.93 15.22
C GLU A 256 -0.41 -5.36 16.39
N ARG A 257 -0.76 -6.17 17.40
CA ARG A 257 -1.33 -5.66 18.65
C ARG A 257 -0.22 -5.11 19.55
N ARG A 258 -0.30 -3.83 19.93
CA ARG A 258 0.63 -3.21 20.90
C ARG A 258 0.64 -4.01 22.21
N PRO A 259 1.79 -4.56 22.64
CA PRO A 259 1.90 -5.21 23.94
C PRO A 259 1.70 -4.22 25.09
N GLU A 260 1.01 -4.65 26.15
CA GLU A 260 0.75 -3.84 27.36
C GLU A 260 2.04 -3.43 28.09
N ILE A 261 3.15 -4.15 27.87
CA ILE A 261 4.48 -3.86 28.45
C ILE A 261 5.21 -2.69 27.77
N ILE A 262 4.66 -2.12 26.68
CA ILE A 262 5.25 -0.98 25.96
C ILE A 262 4.48 0.29 26.31
N GLU A 263 4.91 0.95 27.37
CA GLU A 263 4.58 2.35 27.64
C GLU A 263 5.38 3.26 26.70
N CYS A 264 4.76 4.34 26.20
CA CYS A 264 5.51 5.36 25.48
C CYS A 264 6.45 6.10 26.44
N PRO A 265 7.76 6.19 26.16
CA PRO A 265 8.67 7.01 26.96
C PRO A 265 8.19 8.45 27.09
N LEU A 266 8.26 8.99 28.30
CA LEU A 266 7.87 10.38 28.58
C LEU A 266 8.75 11.36 27.77
N THR A 267 8.15 12.48 27.32
CA THR A 267 8.86 13.57 26.63
C THR A 267 10.16 13.94 27.35
N PRO A 268 11.33 13.95 26.69
CA PRO A 268 12.61 14.24 27.34
C PRO A 268 12.68 15.64 27.96
N GLU A 269 13.43 15.76 29.05
CA GLU A 269 13.57 17.01 29.82
C GLU A 269 14.05 18.20 28.97
N TRP A 270 14.96 17.96 28.01
CA TRP A 270 15.47 18.98 27.10
C TRP A 270 14.42 19.53 26.12
N LYS A 271 13.22 18.95 26.03
CA LYS A 271 12.04 19.52 25.36
C LYS A 271 11.03 20.08 26.37
N ARG A 272 10.81 19.40 27.52
CA ARG A 272 9.96 19.92 28.61
C ARG A 272 10.41 21.28 29.14
N SER A 273 11.71 21.53 29.21
CA SER A 273 12.29 22.80 29.68
C SER A 273 11.98 24.01 28.77
N SER A 274 11.21 23.80 27.69
CA SER A 274 10.70 24.84 26.79
C SER A 274 9.16 24.91 26.75
N GLU A 275 8.46 24.02 27.44
CA GLU A 275 6.99 23.97 27.48
C GLU A 275 6.38 24.94 28.50
N PHE A 276 7.19 25.67 29.27
CA PHE A 276 6.76 26.61 30.31
C PHE A 276 7.36 28.01 30.10
N ASP A 277 6.55 29.04 30.28
CA ASP A 277 7.02 30.43 30.28
C ASP A 277 7.62 30.85 31.64
N LEU A 278 8.24 32.04 31.68
CA LEU A 278 8.83 32.60 32.91
C LEU A 278 7.81 32.89 34.03
N ASN A 279 6.51 32.75 33.75
CA ASN A 279 5.40 32.94 34.68
C ASN A 279 4.74 31.61 35.06
N GLY A 280 5.32 30.46 34.69
CA GLY A 280 4.85 29.12 35.04
C GLY A 280 3.61 28.66 34.27
N LYS A 281 3.21 29.33 33.19
CA LYS A 281 2.14 28.83 32.31
C LYS A 281 2.71 27.85 31.30
N MET A 282 1.96 26.78 31.02
CA MET A 282 2.20 25.97 29.83
C MET A 282 2.10 26.86 28.59
N MET A 283 3.17 26.90 27.81
CA MET A 283 3.08 27.31 26.42
C MET A 283 2.35 26.19 25.68
N GLN A 284 1.23 26.51 25.00
CA GLN A 284 0.70 25.60 23.99
C GLN A 284 1.78 25.45 22.91
N ASP A 285 2.33 24.25 22.70
CA ASP A 285 3.29 24.06 21.62
C ASP A 285 2.64 24.48 20.28
N GLU A 286 3.42 25.12 19.41
CA GLU A 286 3.05 25.24 17.99
C GLU A 286 3.01 23.89 17.25
N ASP A 287 3.30 22.77 17.94
CA ASP A 287 3.23 21.37 17.49
C ASP A 287 2.13 20.53 18.21
N SER A 288 1.46 21.07 19.24
CA SER A 288 0.44 20.39 20.08
C SER A 288 -0.97 20.91 19.82
N GLY A 289 -1.26 21.19 18.55
CA GLY A 289 -2.64 21.23 18.08
C GLY A 289 -3.23 19.82 18.19
N SER A 290 -4.11 19.62 19.17
CA SER A 290 -4.88 18.38 19.33
C SER A 290 -5.95 18.25 18.24
N SER A 291 -5.52 18.10 17.00
CA SER A 291 -6.33 17.53 15.93
C SER A 291 -6.54 16.05 16.26
N SER A 292 -7.55 15.77 17.07
CA SER A 292 -8.09 14.43 17.22
C SER A 292 -8.73 14.03 15.89
N VAL A 293 -7.92 13.56 14.95
CA VAL A 293 -8.36 12.94 13.70
C VAL A 293 -8.85 11.52 14.00
N HIS A 294 -9.85 11.45 14.89
CA HIS A 294 -11.04 10.74 14.48
C HIS A 294 -11.58 11.49 13.26
N GLU A 295 -11.08 11.13 12.09
CA GLU A 295 -11.97 11.07 10.94
C GLU A 295 -13.13 10.21 11.41
N VAL A 296 -14.27 10.87 11.61
CA VAL A 296 -15.56 10.20 11.55
C VAL A 296 -15.50 9.45 10.24
N LEU A 297 -15.58 8.12 10.32
CA LEU A 297 -15.81 7.28 9.15
C LEU A 297 -17.23 7.57 8.68
N GLU A 298 -17.40 8.72 8.03
CA GLU A 298 -18.55 9.01 7.20
C GLU A 298 -18.72 7.84 6.24
N ASN A 299 -19.97 7.44 6.00
CA ASN A 299 -20.30 6.32 5.12
C ASN A 299 -20.05 6.70 3.66
N LYS A 300 -18.78 6.92 3.31
CA LYS A 300 -18.32 7.08 1.94
C LYS A 300 -18.48 5.73 1.25
N GLU A 301 -19.53 5.63 0.45
CA GLU A 301 -19.79 4.49 -0.43
C GLU A 301 -18.50 4.11 -1.15
N MET A 302 -18.09 2.85 -0.97
CA MET A 302 -16.88 2.33 -1.60
C MET A 302 -17.16 2.11 -3.08
N THR A 303 -16.21 2.50 -3.93
CA THR A 303 -16.34 2.35 -5.38
C THR A 303 -15.33 1.34 -5.93
N ASN A 304 -15.65 0.72 -7.06
CA ASN A 304 -14.72 -0.14 -7.80
C ASN A 304 -13.54 0.66 -8.40
N ASP A 305 -13.71 1.98 -8.59
CA ASP A 305 -12.67 2.91 -9.03
C ASP A 305 -11.74 3.41 -7.90
N ASP A 306 -12.05 3.12 -6.63
CA ASP A 306 -11.23 3.58 -5.50
C ASP A 306 -9.80 3.03 -5.57
N VAL A 307 -8.84 3.91 -5.35
CA VAL A 307 -7.42 3.64 -5.59
C VAL A 307 -6.77 2.94 -4.39
N ILE A 308 -6.74 1.60 -4.42
CA ILE A 308 -6.22 0.76 -3.31
C ILE A 308 -4.68 0.77 -3.26
N GLY A 309 -4.12 0.91 -2.06
CA GLY A 309 -2.70 0.74 -1.75
C GLY A 309 -1.82 1.99 -1.94
N ASP A 310 -0.53 1.85 -1.67
CA ASP A 310 0.48 2.90 -1.88
C ASP A 310 1.05 2.81 -3.31
N ALA A 311 1.35 3.95 -3.93
CA ALA A 311 2.09 3.97 -5.20
C ALA A 311 3.58 3.63 -4.99
N LEU A 312 4.22 3.09 -6.04
CA LEU A 312 5.67 2.83 -6.05
C LEU A 312 6.46 3.90 -6.83
N PRO A 313 7.73 4.13 -6.46
CA PRO A 313 8.68 4.82 -7.32
C PRO A 313 8.80 4.16 -8.70
N TYR A 314 9.00 4.96 -9.75
CA TYR A 314 9.03 4.48 -11.15
C TYR A 314 10.03 3.33 -11.38
N ASP A 315 11.23 3.43 -10.82
CA ASP A 315 12.26 2.39 -10.96
C ASP A 315 11.93 1.09 -10.21
N GLU A 316 11.25 1.17 -9.05
CA GLU A 316 10.77 -0.03 -8.34
C GLU A 316 9.66 -0.71 -9.15
N ASN A 317 8.71 0.07 -9.69
CA ASN A 317 7.66 -0.43 -10.57
C ASN A 317 8.25 -1.11 -11.83
N ASP A 318 9.20 -0.48 -12.53
CA ASP A 318 9.87 -1.04 -13.71
C ASP A 318 10.68 -2.33 -13.38
N MET A 319 11.30 -2.40 -12.21
CA MET A 319 11.94 -3.64 -11.72
C MET A 319 10.92 -4.75 -11.43
N MET A 320 9.78 -4.43 -10.81
CA MET A 320 8.71 -5.41 -10.52
C MET A 320 8.03 -5.90 -11.82
N GLN A 321 7.80 -5.00 -12.79
CA GLN A 321 7.33 -5.34 -14.13
C GLN A 321 8.27 -6.35 -14.82
N GLN A 322 9.59 -6.11 -14.79
CA GLN A 322 10.58 -7.01 -15.39
C GLN A 322 10.69 -8.34 -14.62
N CYS A 323 10.52 -8.34 -13.29
CA CYS A 323 10.45 -9.56 -12.48
C CYS A 323 9.31 -10.48 -12.95
N CYS A 324 8.10 -9.94 -13.13
CA CYS A 324 6.98 -10.69 -13.69
C CYS A 324 7.23 -11.16 -15.13
N TYR A 325 7.95 -10.39 -15.95
CA TYR A 325 8.30 -10.79 -17.33
C TYR A 325 9.33 -11.93 -17.40
N ASP A 326 10.34 -11.91 -16.52
CA ASP A 326 11.34 -12.98 -16.42
C ASP A 326 10.67 -14.26 -15.86
N LEU A 327 9.80 -14.14 -14.86
CA LEU A 327 9.03 -15.24 -14.25
C LEU A 327 8.03 -15.90 -15.23
N LEU A 328 7.43 -15.13 -16.14
CA LEU A 328 6.47 -15.61 -17.15
C LEU A 328 7.14 -15.95 -18.51
N GLY A 329 8.47 -16.09 -18.54
CA GLY A 329 9.21 -16.48 -19.74
C GLY A 329 9.14 -15.50 -20.92
N GLN A 330 8.67 -14.26 -20.70
CA GLN A 330 8.61 -13.21 -21.72
C GLN A 330 9.96 -12.52 -21.93
N GLY A 331 10.91 -12.72 -21.01
CA GLY A 331 12.28 -12.23 -21.08
C GLY A 331 12.41 -10.71 -20.92
N ARG A 332 13.63 -10.22 -21.13
CA ARG A 332 13.95 -8.80 -20.92
C ARG A 332 13.43 -7.91 -22.04
N ARG A 333 12.79 -6.81 -21.64
CA ARG A 333 12.32 -5.74 -22.53
C ARG A 333 12.97 -4.41 -22.19
N ALA A 334 12.84 -3.44 -23.09
CA ALA A 334 13.20 -2.06 -22.80
C ALA A 334 12.19 -1.44 -21.80
N LYS A 335 12.68 -0.55 -20.92
CA LYS A 335 11.84 0.19 -19.95
C LYS A 335 10.60 0.77 -20.63
N GLY A 336 9.43 0.64 -20.01
CA GLY A 336 8.15 1.14 -20.53
C GLY A 336 7.51 0.34 -21.68
N ASN A 337 8.20 -0.62 -22.31
CA ASN A 337 7.65 -1.46 -23.40
C ASN A 337 7.05 -2.80 -22.91
N MET A 338 6.65 -2.85 -21.64
CA MET A 338 6.03 -4.02 -21.00
C MET A 338 4.52 -3.82 -20.88
N GLN A 339 3.76 -4.77 -21.44
CA GLN A 339 2.30 -4.79 -21.38
C GLN A 339 1.83 -5.65 -20.21
N PHE A 340 0.62 -5.38 -19.69
CA PHE A 340 -0.02 -6.26 -18.70
C PHE A 340 -0.09 -7.71 -19.23
N PRO A 341 0.39 -8.71 -18.48
CA PRO A 341 0.54 -10.08 -18.99
C PRO A 341 -0.72 -10.95 -18.84
N GLY A 342 -1.67 -10.55 -17.98
CA GLY A 342 -2.79 -11.40 -17.59
C GLY A 342 -3.72 -11.80 -18.73
N SER A 343 -4.26 -13.02 -18.66
CA SER A 343 -5.12 -13.64 -19.67
C SER A 343 -6.39 -12.81 -19.95
N HIS A 344 -6.84 -12.71 -21.19
CA HIS A 344 -8.01 -11.91 -21.58
C HIS A 344 -9.10 -12.77 -22.26
N PRO A 345 -10.31 -12.87 -21.67
CA PRO A 345 -11.40 -13.65 -22.24
C PRO A 345 -11.96 -13.06 -23.54
N VAL A 346 -12.19 -13.91 -24.53
CA VAL A 346 -12.96 -13.59 -25.75
C VAL A 346 -14.45 -13.77 -25.51
N SER A 347 -15.30 -13.09 -26.28
CA SER A 347 -16.76 -13.20 -26.12
C SER A 347 -17.28 -14.54 -26.66
N LEU A 348 -18.16 -15.20 -25.92
CA LEU A 348 -18.90 -16.37 -26.37
C LEU A 348 -19.81 -15.98 -27.54
N ASN A 349 -19.57 -16.54 -28.71
CA ASN A 349 -20.31 -16.31 -29.95
C ASN A 349 -20.77 -17.65 -30.55
N ARG A 350 -21.45 -17.62 -31.71
CA ARG A 350 -21.99 -18.86 -32.32
C ARG A 350 -20.92 -19.83 -32.82
N ASP A 351 -19.72 -19.33 -33.10
CA ASP A 351 -18.63 -20.09 -33.71
C ASP A 351 -17.81 -20.82 -32.63
N ASN A 352 -17.42 -20.11 -31.57
CA ASN A 352 -16.69 -20.67 -30.43
C ASN A 352 -17.59 -21.43 -29.42
N LEU A 353 -18.93 -21.33 -29.53
CA LEU A 353 -19.87 -22.15 -28.74
C LEU A 353 -19.63 -23.66 -28.87
N GLN A 354 -19.09 -24.12 -30.01
CA GLN A 354 -18.76 -25.54 -30.19
C GLN A 354 -17.63 -26.02 -29.26
N LEU A 355 -16.76 -25.13 -28.75
CA LEU A 355 -15.70 -25.48 -27.79
C LEU A 355 -16.30 -26.07 -26.50
N LEU A 356 -17.41 -25.52 -26.02
CA LEU A 356 -18.14 -26.00 -24.82
C LEU A 356 -18.75 -27.41 -25.01
N ARG A 357 -18.78 -27.94 -26.24
CA ARG A 357 -19.22 -29.31 -26.57
C ARG A 357 -18.07 -30.27 -26.85
N GLN A 358 -16.90 -29.74 -27.21
CA GLN A 358 -15.74 -30.52 -27.65
C GLN A 358 -14.67 -30.68 -26.55
N ARG A 359 -14.65 -29.79 -25.56
CA ARG A 359 -13.68 -29.77 -24.46
C ARG A 359 -14.37 -29.73 -23.10
N TYR A 360 -13.65 -30.17 -22.06
CA TYR A 360 -14.09 -30.00 -20.69
C TYR A 360 -13.89 -28.54 -20.25
N TYR A 361 -14.95 -27.94 -19.72
CA TYR A 361 -14.96 -26.57 -19.23
C TYR A 361 -15.50 -26.51 -17.81
N TYR A 362 -14.89 -25.64 -17.00
CA TYR A 362 -15.52 -25.10 -15.81
C TYR A 362 -16.23 -23.78 -16.14
N ALA A 363 -17.27 -23.47 -15.37
CA ALA A 363 -17.97 -22.19 -15.37
C ALA A 363 -17.88 -21.53 -14.00
N THR A 364 -17.83 -20.20 -13.97
CA THR A 364 -17.98 -19.36 -12.78
C THR A 364 -18.76 -18.09 -13.14
N TRP A 365 -19.22 -17.33 -12.16
CA TRP A 365 -19.86 -16.05 -12.40
C TRP A 365 -18.83 -15.03 -12.89
N LYS A 366 -19.19 -14.19 -13.87
CA LYS A 366 -18.47 -12.93 -14.08
C LYS A 366 -18.96 -11.97 -13.00
N ALA A 367 -18.06 -11.48 -12.14
CA ALA A 367 -18.41 -10.43 -11.20
C ALA A 367 -18.34 -9.06 -11.89
N ASP A 368 -18.96 -8.04 -11.31
CA ASP A 368 -18.55 -6.66 -11.58
C ASP A 368 -17.58 -6.18 -10.51
N GLY A 369 -16.36 -5.87 -10.94
CA GLY A 369 -15.23 -5.64 -10.06
C GLY A 369 -13.94 -5.29 -10.80
N THR A 370 -13.01 -4.69 -10.09
CA THR A 370 -11.75 -4.23 -10.67
C THR A 370 -10.73 -5.37 -10.66
N ARG A 371 -10.38 -5.87 -11.85
CA ARG A 371 -9.36 -6.91 -12.00
C ARG A 371 -7.99 -6.40 -11.55
N TYR A 372 -7.36 -7.16 -10.66
CA TYR A 372 -5.95 -7.02 -10.31
C TYR A 372 -5.27 -8.38 -10.36
N MET A 373 -4.07 -8.45 -10.93
CA MET A 373 -3.12 -9.50 -10.55
C MET A 373 -2.48 -9.11 -9.20
N MET A 374 -1.95 -10.09 -8.47
CA MET A 374 -1.23 -9.83 -7.22
C MET A 374 0.13 -10.53 -7.22
N LEU A 375 1.20 -9.77 -7.01
CA LEU A 375 2.53 -10.30 -6.70
C LEU A 375 2.73 -10.26 -5.18
N ILE A 376 3.12 -11.39 -4.59
CA ILE A 376 3.47 -11.53 -3.18
C ILE A 376 4.99 -11.74 -3.10
N THR A 377 5.69 -10.92 -2.31
CA THR A 377 7.13 -10.97 -2.05
C THR A 377 7.40 -11.11 -0.55
N TRP A 378 8.66 -11.42 -0.20
CA TRP A 378 9.14 -11.42 1.18
C TRP A 378 8.97 -10.07 1.92
N ASP A 379 8.90 -8.96 1.20
CA ASP A 379 8.77 -7.62 1.77
C ASP A 379 7.36 -7.02 1.68
N GLY A 380 6.42 -7.62 0.91
CA GLY A 380 5.02 -7.17 0.88
C GLY A 380 4.15 -7.80 -0.22
N CYS A 381 2.89 -7.36 -0.27
CA CYS A 381 1.96 -7.69 -1.36
C CYS A 381 1.78 -6.48 -2.29
N TYR A 382 1.57 -6.75 -3.57
CA TYR A 382 1.46 -5.74 -4.61
C TYR A 382 0.29 -6.06 -5.54
N LEU A 383 -0.72 -5.18 -5.57
CA LEU A 383 -1.77 -5.22 -6.59
C LEU A 383 -1.21 -4.67 -7.90
N ILE A 384 -1.58 -5.29 -9.02
CA ILE A 384 -1.12 -4.98 -10.37
C ILE A 384 -2.36 -4.69 -11.23
N ASP A 385 -2.51 -3.44 -11.66
CA ASP A 385 -3.66 -3.01 -12.45
C ASP A 385 -3.53 -3.38 -13.95
N ARG A 386 -4.58 -3.13 -14.74
CA ARG A 386 -4.58 -3.37 -16.21
C ARG A 386 -3.62 -2.47 -17.00
N LYS A 387 -3.07 -1.41 -16.39
CA LYS A 387 -2.00 -0.55 -16.94
C LYS A 387 -0.61 -1.09 -16.60
N PHE A 388 -0.55 -2.23 -15.90
CA PHE A 388 0.64 -2.88 -15.36
C PHE A 388 1.36 -2.04 -14.27
N CYS A 389 0.62 -1.14 -13.60
CA CYS A 389 1.13 -0.36 -12.48
C CYS A 389 0.99 -1.15 -11.16
N PHE A 390 2.07 -1.15 -10.37
CA PHE A 390 2.15 -1.84 -9.08
C PHE A 390 1.76 -0.90 -7.94
N ARG A 391 0.90 -1.37 -7.04
CA ARG A 391 0.45 -0.64 -5.85
C ARG A 391 0.56 -1.53 -4.61
N ARG A 392 1.32 -1.09 -3.61
CA ARG A 392 1.70 -1.90 -2.45
C ARG A 392 0.57 -1.96 -1.43
N VAL A 393 0.26 -3.15 -0.93
CA VAL A 393 -0.84 -3.44 0.01
C VAL A 393 -0.35 -4.31 1.16
N ARG A 394 -1.00 -4.19 2.32
CA ARG A 394 -0.65 -4.93 3.54
C ARG A 394 -1.63 -6.07 3.73
N VAL A 395 -1.25 -7.24 3.21
CA VAL A 395 -2.02 -8.49 3.28
C VAL A 395 -1.03 -9.61 3.58
N ARG A 396 -1.26 -10.46 4.58
CA ARG A 396 -0.32 -11.53 4.99
C ARG A 396 -0.69 -12.86 4.36
N PHE A 397 0.22 -13.45 3.57
CA PHE A 397 0.09 -14.82 3.04
C PHE A 397 1.20 -15.70 3.63
N PRO A 398 0.92 -16.48 4.69
CA PRO A 398 1.89 -17.42 5.27
C PRO A 398 2.17 -18.57 4.30
N LEU A 399 3.35 -19.19 4.42
CA LEU A 399 3.61 -20.47 3.77
C LEU A 399 2.79 -21.62 4.41
N LYS A 400 2.67 -22.73 3.69
CA LYS A 400 2.12 -23.98 4.22
C LYS A 400 2.97 -24.48 5.40
N GLN A 401 2.32 -24.73 6.53
CA GLN A 401 2.99 -25.14 7.76
C GLN A 401 3.65 -26.52 7.63
N ASN A 402 4.86 -26.64 8.18
CA ASN A 402 5.42 -27.91 8.63
C ASN A 402 5.14 -28.09 10.13
N ASN A 403 5.42 -29.28 10.68
CA ASN A 403 4.96 -29.69 12.02
C ASN A 403 5.57 -28.94 13.23
N GLU A 404 6.35 -27.87 13.02
CA GLU A 404 7.03 -27.12 14.09
C GLU A 404 6.40 -25.75 14.41
N GLY A 405 5.24 -25.43 13.83
CA GLY A 405 4.37 -24.34 14.29
C GLY A 405 3.98 -23.32 13.21
N PHE A 406 3.67 -22.09 13.64
CA PHE A 406 3.44 -20.96 12.74
C PHE A 406 4.76 -20.23 12.50
N ASP A 407 5.52 -20.71 11.52
CA ASP A 407 6.68 -19.99 11.00
C ASP A 407 6.26 -18.60 10.49
N LYS A 408 7.12 -17.61 10.70
CA LYS A 408 6.84 -16.24 10.24
C LYS A 408 6.87 -16.10 8.72
N GLU A 409 7.42 -17.09 8.02
CA GLU A 409 7.67 -17.07 6.58
C GLU A 409 6.39 -16.87 5.75
N THR A 410 6.50 -16.00 4.75
CA THR A 410 5.43 -15.70 3.79
C THR A 410 5.86 -16.11 2.39
N HIS A 411 4.88 -16.21 1.50
CA HIS A 411 5.14 -16.40 0.07
C HIS A 411 6.13 -15.37 -0.48
N ASN A 412 6.97 -15.78 -1.43
CA ASN A 412 7.94 -14.89 -2.07
C ASN A 412 8.06 -15.16 -3.58
N ILE A 413 7.72 -14.20 -4.42
CA ILE A 413 7.57 -14.36 -5.87
C ILE A 413 6.44 -15.37 -6.18
N THR A 414 5.29 -15.19 -5.53
CA THR A 414 4.02 -15.86 -5.87
C THR A 414 3.15 -14.88 -6.65
N LEU A 415 2.62 -15.29 -7.79
CA LEU A 415 1.89 -14.42 -8.73
C LEU A 415 0.49 -14.97 -9.02
N LEU A 416 -0.53 -14.20 -8.67
CA LEU A 416 -1.95 -14.55 -8.67
C LEU A 416 -2.75 -13.70 -9.67
N ASP A 417 -3.88 -14.20 -10.15
CA ASP A 417 -4.85 -13.45 -10.96
C ASP A 417 -6.22 -13.42 -10.28
N GLY A 418 -6.87 -12.25 -10.26
CA GLY A 418 -8.03 -12.03 -9.42
C GLY A 418 -8.85 -10.79 -9.74
N GLU A 419 -9.92 -10.62 -8.97
CA GLU A 419 -10.96 -9.61 -9.15
C GLU A 419 -11.31 -9.00 -7.79
N MET A 420 -11.17 -7.68 -7.65
CA MET A 420 -11.59 -6.97 -6.44
C MET A 420 -13.07 -6.62 -6.58
N VAL A 421 -13.90 -7.16 -5.70
CA VAL A 421 -15.32 -6.85 -5.59
C VAL A 421 -15.61 -6.10 -4.29
N ILE A 422 -16.77 -5.44 -4.25
CA ILE A 422 -17.33 -4.85 -3.05
C ILE A 422 -18.58 -5.66 -2.70
N GLU A 423 -18.56 -6.26 -1.51
CA GLU A 423 -19.66 -7.03 -0.95
C GLU A 423 -20.40 -6.18 0.09
N THR A 424 -21.72 -6.08 0.00
CA THR A 424 -22.55 -5.54 1.08
C THR A 424 -22.92 -6.67 2.03
N LEU A 425 -22.45 -6.61 3.28
CA LEU A 425 -22.79 -7.62 4.29
C LEU A 425 -24.29 -7.50 4.65
N PRO A 426 -25.08 -8.60 4.63
CA PRO A 426 -26.54 -8.52 4.76
C PRO A 426 -26.99 -7.95 6.11
N ASP A 427 -26.38 -8.39 7.21
CA ASP A 427 -26.86 -8.08 8.57
C ASP A 427 -26.49 -6.68 9.04
N THR A 428 -25.37 -6.15 8.55
CA THR A 428 -24.85 -4.82 8.94
C THR A 428 -25.02 -3.75 7.88
N GLN A 429 -25.40 -4.13 6.65
CA GLN A 429 -25.36 -3.31 5.43
C GLN A 429 -24.00 -2.62 5.18
N LYS A 430 -22.94 -3.10 5.84
CA LYS A 430 -21.60 -2.56 5.70
C LYS A 430 -20.94 -3.14 4.45
N GLN A 431 -20.51 -2.26 3.56
CA GLN A 431 -19.67 -2.65 2.44
C GLN A 431 -18.29 -3.11 2.92
N VAL A 432 -17.79 -4.22 2.36
CA VAL A 432 -16.43 -4.73 2.56
C VAL A 432 -15.80 -5.07 1.21
N ARG A 433 -14.50 -4.86 1.06
CA ARG A 433 -13.77 -5.28 -0.14
C ARG A 433 -13.37 -6.74 -0.04
N ARG A 434 -13.50 -7.49 -1.13
CA ARG A 434 -12.97 -8.86 -1.24
C ARG A 434 -12.18 -9.06 -2.54
N TYR A 435 -10.99 -9.61 -2.42
CA TYR A 435 -10.19 -10.07 -3.55
C TYR A 435 -10.50 -11.54 -3.84
N LEU A 436 -11.12 -11.80 -4.99
CA LEU A 436 -11.47 -13.11 -5.51
C LEU A 436 -10.35 -13.61 -6.43
N ILE A 437 -9.52 -14.52 -5.94
CA ILE A 437 -8.41 -15.11 -6.73
C ILE A 437 -8.94 -16.29 -7.54
N TYR A 438 -8.81 -16.25 -8.87
CA TYR A 438 -9.30 -17.32 -9.74
C TYR A 438 -8.20 -18.17 -10.40
N ASP A 439 -6.97 -17.66 -10.52
CA ASP A 439 -5.85 -18.42 -11.08
C ASP A 439 -4.51 -18.06 -10.42
N VAL A 440 -3.48 -18.88 -10.65
CA VAL A 440 -2.11 -18.72 -10.14
C VAL A 440 -1.11 -19.06 -11.24
N MET A 441 -0.16 -18.16 -11.48
CA MET A 441 0.83 -18.28 -12.55
C MET A 441 2.22 -18.68 -12.03
N ALA A 442 2.52 -18.38 -10.77
CA ALA A 442 3.73 -18.82 -10.09
C ALA A 442 3.52 -18.95 -8.59
N ILE A 443 4.21 -19.91 -7.97
CA ILE A 443 4.25 -20.09 -6.51
C ILE A 443 5.72 -20.17 -6.08
N ASN A 444 6.10 -19.30 -5.15
CA ASN A 444 7.43 -19.23 -4.54
C ASN A 444 8.60 -19.24 -5.56
N GLY A 445 8.49 -18.42 -6.59
CA GLY A 445 9.46 -18.29 -7.68
C GLY A 445 9.37 -19.38 -8.76
N VAL A 446 8.55 -20.42 -8.57
CA VAL A 446 8.34 -21.49 -9.55
C VAL A 446 7.13 -21.17 -10.42
N PRO A 447 7.29 -20.96 -11.74
CA PRO A 447 6.15 -20.77 -12.64
C PRO A 447 5.34 -22.07 -12.78
N VAL A 448 4.02 -21.93 -12.83
CA VAL A 448 3.05 -23.03 -12.97
C VAL A 448 2.13 -22.86 -14.20
N VAL A 449 2.41 -21.88 -15.06
CA VAL A 449 1.61 -21.54 -16.26
C VAL A 449 1.43 -22.71 -17.24
N GLU A 450 2.41 -23.59 -17.36
CA GLU A 450 2.38 -24.80 -18.21
C GLU A 450 1.40 -25.87 -17.69
N LEU A 451 0.98 -25.82 -16.43
CA LEU A 451 0.10 -26.83 -15.84
C LEU A 451 -1.37 -26.59 -16.27
N PRO A 452 -2.17 -27.66 -16.44
CA PRO A 452 -3.63 -27.57 -16.59
C PRO A 452 -4.29 -26.68 -15.54
N PHE A 453 -5.29 -25.88 -15.94
CA PHE A 453 -6.05 -25.02 -15.02
C PHE A 453 -6.57 -25.78 -13.80
N CYS A 454 -7.07 -27.00 -13.99
CA CYS A 454 -7.57 -27.84 -12.90
C CYS A 454 -6.50 -28.17 -11.83
N GLU A 455 -5.21 -28.17 -12.16
CA GLU A 455 -4.10 -28.33 -11.22
C GLU A 455 -3.62 -27.00 -10.64
N ARG A 456 -3.62 -25.90 -11.43
CA ARG A 456 -3.35 -24.56 -10.91
C ARG A 456 -4.37 -24.16 -9.83
N TRP A 457 -5.65 -24.39 -10.08
CA TRP A 457 -6.75 -24.10 -9.15
C TRP A 457 -6.74 -24.96 -7.87
N LYS A 458 -6.23 -26.20 -7.93
CA LYS A 458 -5.97 -27.04 -6.74
C LYS A 458 -4.76 -26.55 -5.93
N ARG A 459 -3.68 -26.14 -6.60
CA ARG A 459 -2.48 -25.57 -5.94
C ARG A 459 -2.78 -24.23 -5.28
N LEU A 460 -3.57 -23.37 -5.93
CA LEU A 460 -4.07 -22.13 -5.35
C LEU A 460 -4.73 -22.38 -3.99
N GLU A 461 -5.65 -23.35 -3.90
CA GLU A 461 -6.29 -23.68 -2.63
C GLU A 461 -5.26 -24.19 -1.59
N ARG A 462 -4.53 -25.26 -1.91
CA ARG A 462 -3.65 -25.98 -0.97
C ARG A 462 -2.41 -25.20 -0.51
N GLU A 463 -1.87 -24.33 -1.35
CA GLU A 463 -0.61 -23.64 -1.08
C GLU A 463 -0.81 -22.19 -0.65
N VAL A 464 -1.95 -21.54 -0.94
CA VAL A 464 -2.14 -20.09 -0.70
C VAL A 464 -3.37 -19.77 0.15
N ILE A 465 -4.48 -20.51 -0.01
CA ILE A 465 -5.77 -20.22 0.65
C ILE A 465 -5.91 -21.02 1.96
N GLU A 466 -5.63 -22.32 1.92
CA GLU A 466 -5.65 -23.22 3.08
C GLU A 466 -4.70 -22.74 4.20
N PRO A 467 -3.39 -22.45 3.95
CA PRO A 467 -2.48 -21.96 5.00
C PRO A 467 -2.93 -20.63 5.62
N ARG A 468 -3.41 -19.71 4.79
CA ARG A 468 -3.94 -18.40 5.21
C ARG A 468 -5.15 -18.57 6.13
N ASN A 469 -6.09 -19.44 5.76
CA ASN A 469 -7.31 -19.68 6.54
C ASN A 469 -7.00 -20.39 7.87
N LEU A 470 -6.00 -21.27 7.90
CA LEU A 470 -5.52 -21.92 9.14
C LEU A 470 -4.85 -20.91 10.09
N GLU A 471 -3.95 -20.07 9.59
CA GLU A 471 -3.31 -19.02 10.41
C GLU A 471 -4.33 -18.00 10.93
N ARG A 472 -5.29 -17.58 10.10
CA ARG A 472 -6.41 -16.74 10.56
C ARG A 472 -7.21 -17.40 11.68
N ARG A 473 -7.70 -18.63 11.49
CA ARG A 473 -8.48 -19.34 12.51
C ARG A 473 -7.71 -19.51 13.83
N PHE A 474 -6.40 -19.72 13.76
CA PHE A 474 -5.53 -19.82 14.94
C PHE A 474 -5.38 -18.48 15.67
N PHE A 475 -5.19 -17.36 14.95
CA PHE A 475 -5.12 -16.04 15.57
C PHE A 475 -6.48 -15.54 16.08
N ASP A 476 -7.58 -15.82 15.38
CA ASP A 476 -8.94 -15.48 15.81
C ASP A 476 -9.32 -16.21 17.13
N GLN A 477 -8.74 -17.39 17.40
CA GLN A 477 -8.86 -18.13 18.67
C GLN A 477 -7.84 -17.70 19.75
N SER A 478 -6.81 -16.91 19.40
CA SER A 478 -5.79 -16.49 20.35
C SER A 478 -6.22 -15.28 21.17
N ARG A 479 -5.98 -15.33 22.49
CA ARG A 479 -6.20 -14.18 23.39
C ARG A 479 -5.24 -13.01 23.09
N ILE A 480 -4.13 -13.29 22.42
CA ILE A 480 -3.12 -12.31 21.98
C ILE A 480 -2.66 -12.73 20.57
N PRO A 481 -3.37 -12.33 19.50
CA PRO A 481 -2.92 -12.59 18.13
C PRO A 481 -1.67 -11.75 17.80
N TYR A 482 -0.72 -12.34 17.07
CA TYR A 482 0.46 -11.63 16.58
C TYR A 482 0.10 -10.67 15.44
N TYR A 483 -0.80 -11.10 14.56
CA TYR A 483 -1.27 -10.36 13.39
C TYR A 483 -2.80 -10.28 13.36
N ARG A 484 -3.33 -9.13 12.93
CA ARG A 484 -4.77 -8.83 12.88
C ARG A 484 -5.29 -8.80 11.44
N TYR A 485 -5.94 -9.89 11.03
CA TYR A 485 -6.62 -9.99 9.73
C TYR A 485 -7.84 -9.06 9.60
N ASP A 486 -8.44 -8.64 10.73
CA ASP A 486 -9.48 -7.61 10.80
C ASP A 486 -9.04 -6.23 10.30
N MET A 487 -7.72 -5.97 10.27
CA MET A 487 -7.12 -4.71 9.84
C MET A 487 -6.66 -4.72 8.37
N GLU A 488 -6.84 -5.82 7.63
CA GLU A 488 -6.46 -5.88 6.21
C GLU A 488 -7.37 -4.99 5.33
N PRO A 489 -6.84 -4.37 4.25
CA PRO A 489 -7.61 -3.44 3.40
C PRO A 489 -8.70 -4.12 2.57
N PHE A 490 -8.71 -5.46 2.50
CA PHE A 490 -9.73 -6.29 1.86
C PHE A 490 -9.61 -7.74 2.35
N ARG A 491 -10.75 -8.44 2.41
CA ARG A 491 -10.79 -9.89 2.64
C ARG A 491 -10.25 -10.64 1.40
N VAL A 492 -9.76 -11.85 1.56
CA VAL A 492 -9.29 -12.71 0.45
C VAL A 492 -10.13 -13.98 0.39
N ARG A 493 -10.48 -14.45 -0.82
CA ARG A 493 -11.14 -15.75 -1.05
C ARG A 493 -10.74 -16.29 -2.42
N ARG A 494 -10.71 -17.62 -2.57
CA ARG A 494 -10.66 -18.26 -3.88
C ARG A 494 -11.99 -18.07 -4.62
N LYS A 495 -11.96 -17.85 -5.93
CA LYS A 495 -13.15 -17.89 -6.77
C LYS A 495 -13.49 -19.34 -7.09
N ASP A 496 -14.74 -19.71 -6.84
CA ASP A 496 -15.21 -21.08 -7.02
C ASP A 496 -15.65 -21.33 -8.48
N PHE A 497 -15.53 -22.58 -8.92
CA PHE A 497 -15.75 -23.03 -10.31
C PHE A 497 -16.50 -24.36 -10.31
N TRP A 498 -17.44 -24.51 -11.24
CA TRP A 498 -18.33 -25.69 -11.33
C TRP A 498 -18.37 -26.26 -12.75
N LEU A 499 -18.79 -27.51 -12.90
CA LEU A 499 -18.99 -28.14 -14.21
C LEU A 499 -20.14 -27.49 -14.97
N LEU A 500 -20.12 -27.55 -16.32
CA LEU A 500 -21.17 -26.97 -17.17
C LEU A 500 -22.60 -27.43 -16.82
N SER A 501 -22.77 -28.64 -16.28
CA SER A 501 -24.06 -29.18 -15.81
C SER A 501 -24.68 -28.42 -14.63
N VAL A 502 -23.92 -27.56 -13.95
CA VAL A 502 -24.37 -26.76 -12.80
C VAL A 502 -24.78 -25.34 -13.22
N VAL A 503 -24.50 -24.91 -14.45
CA VAL A 503 -24.67 -23.51 -14.91
C VAL A 503 -26.10 -22.98 -14.69
N THR A 504 -27.13 -23.77 -14.99
CA THR A 504 -28.54 -23.41 -14.74
C THR A 504 -28.77 -23.08 -13.26
N LYS A 505 -28.31 -23.95 -12.35
CA LYS A 505 -28.42 -23.71 -10.90
C LYS A 505 -27.61 -22.49 -10.45
N LEU A 506 -26.45 -22.25 -11.06
CA LEU A 506 -25.60 -21.11 -10.75
C LEU A 506 -26.27 -19.78 -11.14
N LEU A 507 -26.93 -19.73 -12.30
CA LEU A 507 -27.72 -18.58 -12.76
C LEU A 507 -28.97 -18.35 -11.91
N GLU A 508 -29.68 -19.41 -11.54
CA GLU A 508 -30.99 -19.32 -10.86
C GLU A 508 -30.91 -19.20 -9.32
N ASN A 509 -29.89 -19.80 -8.69
CA ASN A 509 -29.86 -19.99 -7.23
C ASN A 509 -28.61 -19.44 -6.53
N PHE A 510 -27.50 -19.24 -7.25
CA PHE A 510 -26.24 -18.77 -6.67
C PHE A 510 -26.01 -17.29 -6.94
N ILE A 511 -26.02 -16.85 -8.21
CA ILE A 511 -25.83 -15.44 -8.57
C ILE A 511 -26.83 -14.51 -7.86
N PRO A 512 -28.14 -14.81 -7.77
CA PRO A 512 -29.11 -13.96 -7.05
C PRO A 512 -28.92 -13.91 -5.52
N LYS A 513 -27.95 -14.63 -4.96
CA LYS A 513 -27.59 -14.62 -3.53
C LYS A 513 -26.19 -14.04 -3.26
N LEU A 514 -25.51 -13.52 -4.29
CA LEU A 514 -24.22 -12.86 -4.12
C LEU A 514 -24.41 -11.51 -3.42
N SER A 515 -23.48 -11.17 -2.51
CA SER A 515 -23.40 -9.86 -1.85
C SER A 515 -22.73 -8.78 -2.73
N HIS A 516 -22.30 -9.14 -3.94
CA HIS A 516 -21.71 -8.27 -4.97
C HIS A 516 -22.38 -8.52 -6.33
N GLU A 517 -22.29 -7.55 -7.25
CA GLU A 517 -22.91 -7.67 -8.57
C GLU A 517 -22.20 -8.64 -9.52
N ALA A 518 -22.97 -9.20 -10.46
CA ALA A 518 -22.51 -10.16 -11.46
C ALA A 518 -23.30 -9.99 -12.78
N ASP A 519 -22.60 -9.78 -13.88
CA ASP A 519 -23.17 -9.44 -15.20
C ASP A 519 -23.16 -10.60 -16.21
N GLY A 520 -22.74 -11.80 -15.78
CA GLY A 520 -22.81 -13.01 -16.59
C GLY A 520 -21.91 -14.15 -16.11
N LEU A 521 -21.23 -14.82 -17.05
CA LEU A 521 -20.45 -16.04 -16.82
C LEU A 521 -19.06 -15.96 -17.45
N ILE A 522 -18.10 -16.66 -16.84
CA ILE A 522 -16.79 -16.98 -17.41
C ILE A 522 -16.68 -18.50 -17.56
N PHE A 523 -16.20 -18.98 -18.70
CA PHE A 523 -15.90 -20.38 -18.97
C PHE A 523 -14.40 -20.56 -19.20
N GLN A 524 -13.77 -21.39 -18.37
CA GLN A 524 -12.34 -21.70 -18.40
C GLN A 524 -12.16 -23.18 -18.76
N GLY A 525 -11.32 -23.47 -19.77
CA GLY A 525 -11.02 -24.85 -20.15
C GLY A 525 -10.30 -25.58 -19.01
N TRP A 526 -10.69 -26.84 -18.79
CA TRP A 526 -10.21 -27.67 -17.67
C TRP A 526 -8.71 -28.00 -17.78
N ASP A 527 -8.26 -28.27 -19.01
CA ASP A 527 -6.89 -28.61 -19.39
C ASP A 527 -6.06 -27.42 -19.90
N ASP A 528 -6.64 -26.22 -20.02
CA ASP A 528 -5.94 -25.06 -20.59
C ASP A 528 -4.74 -24.62 -19.74
N PRO A 529 -3.54 -24.42 -20.34
CA PRO A 529 -2.42 -23.71 -19.70
C PRO A 529 -2.75 -22.21 -19.56
N TYR A 530 -1.98 -21.47 -18.77
CA TYR A 530 -2.21 -20.03 -18.60
C TYR A 530 -1.65 -19.24 -19.79
N VAL A 531 -2.51 -18.93 -20.77
CA VAL A 531 -2.15 -18.10 -21.92
C VAL A 531 -2.10 -16.62 -21.54
N LEU A 532 -0.99 -15.94 -21.86
CA LEU A 532 -0.82 -14.51 -21.61
C LEU A 532 -1.57 -13.64 -22.64
N ARG A 533 -2.25 -12.58 -22.19
CA ARG A 533 -3.15 -11.74 -23.02
C ARG A 533 -4.29 -12.57 -23.63
N THR A 534 -4.76 -12.26 -24.84
CA THR A 534 -5.95 -12.88 -25.45
C THR A 534 -5.86 -14.41 -25.48
N HIS A 535 -6.86 -15.07 -24.93
CA HIS A 535 -6.94 -16.52 -24.82
C HIS A 535 -8.24 -17.01 -25.47
N GLU A 536 -8.17 -17.53 -26.70
CA GLU A 536 -9.35 -17.95 -27.47
C GLU A 536 -10.17 -19.06 -26.80
N GLY A 537 -9.53 -19.93 -26.01
CA GLY A 537 -10.22 -20.93 -25.18
C GLY A 537 -10.90 -20.40 -23.92
N LEU A 538 -10.68 -19.15 -23.50
CA LEU A 538 -11.25 -18.57 -22.28
C LEU A 538 -12.38 -17.62 -22.66
N LEU A 539 -13.61 -18.01 -22.33
CA LEU A 539 -14.83 -17.40 -22.88
C LEU A 539 -15.56 -16.58 -21.81
N LYS A 540 -16.09 -15.41 -22.18
CA LYS A 540 -17.03 -14.63 -21.36
C LYS A 540 -18.40 -14.56 -22.03
N TRP A 541 -19.45 -14.62 -21.22
CA TRP A 541 -20.83 -14.39 -21.62
C TRP A 541 -21.46 -13.36 -20.68
N LYS A 542 -22.40 -12.55 -21.18
CA LYS A 542 -23.13 -11.51 -20.46
C LYS A 542 -24.63 -11.72 -20.63
N TYR A 543 -25.42 -11.27 -19.64
CA TYR A 543 -26.89 -11.24 -19.76
C TYR A 543 -27.37 -10.30 -20.87
N SER A 544 -26.74 -9.13 -20.98
CA SER A 544 -26.95 -8.12 -22.01
C SER A 544 -25.69 -7.29 -22.22
N ASP A 545 -25.56 -6.70 -23.41
CA ASP A 545 -24.56 -5.66 -23.68
C ASP A 545 -25.26 -4.29 -23.65
N THR A 546 -24.64 -3.33 -22.96
CA THR A 546 -25.09 -1.93 -22.88
C THR A 546 -24.32 -1.04 -23.85
N ILE A 547 -24.96 0.04 -24.31
CA ILE A 547 -24.37 1.03 -25.23
C ILE A 547 -24.77 2.42 -24.73
N ASP A 548 -23.79 3.27 -24.48
CA ASP A 548 -24.03 4.66 -24.07
C ASP A 548 -24.42 5.53 -25.26
N PHE A 549 -25.50 6.31 -25.12
CA PHE A 549 -25.97 7.27 -26.12
C PHE A 549 -26.04 8.68 -25.54
N LEU A 550 -25.52 9.68 -26.27
CA LEU A 550 -25.75 11.08 -25.96
C LEU A 550 -27.17 11.46 -26.40
N PHE A 551 -28.07 11.67 -25.45
CA PHE A 551 -29.46 12.06 -25.73
C PHE A 551 -29.60 13.59 -25.81
N GLU A 552 -29.91 14.10 -26.99
CA GLU A 552 -30.17 15.53 -27.24
C GLU A 552 -31.68 15.80 -27.38
N VAL A 553 -32.22 16.67 -26.52
CA VAL A 553 -33.65 17.03 -26.53
C VAL A 553 -33.87 18.29 -27.36
N VAL A 554 -34.30 18.10 -28.61
CA VAL A 554 -34.63 19.20 -29.53
C VAL A 554 -36.09 19.62 -29.33
N PHE A 555 -36.31 20.78 -28.71
CA PHE A 555 -37.63 21.40 -28.60
C PHE A 555 -37.99 22.15 -29.88
N LEU A 556 -38.93 21.62 -30.65
CA LEU A 556 -39.53 22.33 -31.80
C LEU A 556 -40.53 23.37 -31.29
N ALA A 557 -40.19 24.65 -31.44
CA ALA A 557 -41.14 25.74 -31.22
C ALA A 557 -42.17 25.78 -32.34
N ILE A 558 -43.41 25.34 -32.06
CA ILE A 558 -44.54 25.51 -32.96
C ILE A 558 -45.04 26.95 -32.84
N SER A 559 -44.63 27.80 -33.79
CA SER A 559 -45.24 29.11 -33.99
C SER A 559 -46.69 28.93 -34.47
N TYR A 560 -47.63 29.56 -33.76
CA TYR A 560 -49.03 29.73 -34.16
C TYR A 560 -49.21 30.92 -35.10
#